data_AF-A0A381J495-F1
#
_entry.id   AF-A0A381J495-F1
#
_cell.length_a   1.000
_cell.length_b   1.000
_cell.length_c   1.000
_cell.angle_alpha   90.00
_cell.angle_beta   90.00
_cell.angle_gamma   90.00
#
_symmetry.space_group_name_H-M   'P 1'
#
loop_
_entity.id
_entity.type
_entity.pdbx_description
1 polymer ?
#
loop_
_entity_poly.entity_id
_entity_poly.type
_entity_poly.pdbx_seq_one_letter_code
_entity_poly.pdbx_strand_id
1 'polypeptide(L)'
;MKRLGLAIRMAQSKNPKITLNVHFITEQKLGKVAFSTSLKVDPDKLKDVEKVLFFFKENKKMNYAIADVLSSITRKEPFIPEDMKAFIPSEYDNEEKNTWLLLSGMRLLTEEELHQYEYLHDSSVDIVEILNKDRFTRMFFKKKNDGSTPLLFN
;
A
#
# COMPACT_ATOMS: atom_id res chain seq x y z
N MET A 1 -0.34 -3.94 18.03
CA MET A 1 0.79 -3.04 17.68
C MET A 1 0.90 -3.07 16.17
N LYS A 2 0.58 -1.96 15.47
CA LYS A 2 0.59 -1.92 14.00
C LYS A 2 2.04 -2.12 13.52
N ARG A 3 2.27 -3.11 12.66
CA ARG A 3 3.60 -3.47 12.12
C ARG A 3 3.53 -4.07 10.71
N LEU A 4 2.34 -4.08 10.09
CA LEU A 4 2.11 -4.73 8.81
C LEU A 4 2.13 -3.72 7.66
N GLY A 5 2.73 -4.14 6.56
CA GLY A 5 2.60 -3.51 5.27
C GLY A 5 1.65 -4.29 4.37
N LEU A 6 0.92 -3.57 3.52
CA LEU A 6 0.07 -4.14 2.47
C LEU A 6 0.64 -3.76 1.11
N ALA A 7 1.14 -4.72 0.34
CA ALA A 7 1.52 -4.46 -1.05
C ALA A 7 0.30 -4.67 -1.96
N ILE A 8 0.09 -3.76 -2.91
CA ILE A 8 -1.02 -3.76 -3.88
C ILE A 8 -0.45 -3.60 -5.29
N ARG A 9 -0.76 -4.55 -6.17
CA ARG A 9 -0.45 -4.41 -7.59
C ARG A 9 -1.42 -3.43 -8.23
N MET A 10 -0.91 -2.37 -8.83
CA MET A 10 -1.75 -1.45 -9.61
C MET A 10 -2.19 -2.14 -10.90
N ALA A 11 -3.49 -2.14 -11.17
CA ALA A 11 -4.07 -2.78 -12.35
C ALA A 11 -3.62 -2.07 -13.65
N GLN A 12 -3.37 -2.85 -14.71
CA GLN A 12 -2.92 -2.33 -16.01
C GLN A 12 -4.01 -1.62 -16.82
N SER A 13 -5.30 -1.76 -16.45
CA SER A 13 -6.43 -1.22 -17.21
C SER A 13 -6.49 0.32 -17.19
N LYS A 14 -5.92 0.96 -16.17
CA LYS A 14 -5.57 2.38 -16.16
C LYS A 14 -4.04 2.46 -16.14
N ASN A 15 -3.44 3.48 -16.78
CA ASN A 15 -1.99 3.65 -16.72
C ASN A 15 -1.55 3.84 -15.25
N PRO A 16 -0.87 2.85 -14.63
CA PRO A 16 -0.59 2.87 -13.19
C PRO A 16 0.22 4.08 -12.73
N LYS A 17 1.11 4.55 -13.59
CA LYS A 17 1.95 5.72 -13.34
C LYS A 17 1.12 6.99 -13.29
N ILE A 18 0.18 7.15 -14.22
CA ILE A 18 -0.74 8.29 -14.22
C ILE A 18 -1.59 8.25 -12.95
N THR A 19 -2.17 7.09 -12.62
CA THR A 19 -2.96 6.93 -11.40
C THR A 19 -2.15 7.29 -10.15
N LEU A 20 -0.94 6.77 -9.99
CA LEU A 20 -0.09 7.11 -8.85
C LEU A 20 0.28 8.59 -8.82
N ASN A 21 0.61 9.18 -9.97
CA ASN A 21 0.95 10.61 -10.05
C ASN A 21 -0.18 11.51 -9.58
N VAL A 22 -1.43 11.19 -9.92
CA VAL A 22 -2.61 11.90 -9.41
C VAL A 22 -2.65 11.84 -7.87
N HIS A 23 -2.38 10.69 -7.27
CA HIS A 23 -2.37 10.55 -5.81
C HIS A 23 -1.21 11.32 -5.17
N PHE A 24 -0.01 11.30 -5.78
CA PHE A 24 1.13 12.10 -5.34
C PHE A 24 0.82 13.60 -5.35
N ILE A 25 0.22 14.11 -6.42
CA ILE A 25 -0.13 15.53 -6.54
C ILE A 25 -1.16 15.93 -5.48
N THR A 26 -2.17 15.09 -5.25
CA THR A 26 -3.19 15.35 -4.22
C THR A 26 -2.57 15.34 -2.82
N GLU A 27 -1.71 14.38 -2.52
CA GLU A 27 -1.01 14.30 -1.24
C GLU A 27 -0.09 15.50 -1.00
N GLN A 28 0.66 15.94 -2.01
CA GLN A 28 1.50 17.14 -1.90
C GLN A 28 0.70 18.42 -1.62
N LYS A 29 -0.53 18.51 -2.15
CA LYS A 29 -1.40 19.68 -1.97
C LYS A 29 -2.10 19.69 -0.60
N LEU A 30 -2.53 18.52 -0.13
CA LEU A 30 -3.43 18.40 1.04
C LEU A 30 -2.75 17.78 2.27
N GLY A 31 -1.50 17.33 2.14
CA GLY A 31 -0.76 16.56 3.13
C GLY A 31 -1.24 15.12 3.31
N LYS A 32 -2.34 14.74 2.64
CA LYS A 32 -2.97 13.42 2.70
C LYS A 32 -3.67 13.10 1.37
N VAL A 33 -3.85 11.82 1.09
CA VAL A 33 -4.64 11.37 -0.06
C VAL A 33 -5.41 10.10 0.26
N ALA A 34 -6.64 10.00 -0.23
CA ALA A 34 -7.43 8.79 -0.16
C ALA A 34 -7.16 7.92 -1.39
N PHE A 35 -6.86 6.64 -1.16
CA PHE A 35 -6.72 5.62 -2.20
C PHE A 35 -7.82 4.56 -2.05
N SER A 36 -8.44 4.18 -3.15
CA SER A 36 -9.55 3.21 -3.18
C SER A 36 -9.18 1.94 -3.95
N THR A 37 -9.71 0.79 -3.51
CA THR A 37 -9.53 -0.48 -4.23
C THR A 37 -10.70 -1.43 -4.04
N SER A 38 -11.00 -2.20 -5.10
CA SER A 38 -11.96 -3.31 -5.05
C SER A 38 -11.41 -4.53 -4.31
N LEU A 39 -10.12 -4.53 -3.94
CA LEU A 39 -9.53 -5.62 -3.17
C LEU A 39 -10.18 -5.71 -1.79
N LYS A 40 -10.88 -6.82 -1.54
CA LYS A 40 -11.45 -7.14 -0.22
C LYS A 40 -10.36 -7.60 0.73
N VAL A 41 -9.88 -6.72 1.59
CA VAL A 41 -8.92 -7.04 2.63
C VAL A 41 -9.68 -7.42 3.90
N ASP A 42 -9.20 -8.44 4.61
CA ASP A 42 -9.72 -8.82 5.92
C ASP A 42 -9.68 -7.58 6.86
N PRO A 43 -10.82 -7.14 7.43
CA PRO A 43 -10.87 -5.96 8.27
C PRO A 43 -9.93 -6.02 9.47
N ASP A 44 -9.71 -7.20 10.06
CA ASP A 44 -8.86 -7.35 11.23
C ASP A 44 -7.38 -7.22 10.86
N LYS A 45 -6.98 -7.77 9.70
CA LYS A 45 -5.63 -7.53 9.18
C LYS A 45 -5.40 -6.08 8.77
N LEU A 46 -6.42 -5.45 8.19
CA LEU A 46 -6.34 -4.09 7.69
C LEU A 46 -6.08 -3.08 8.82
N LYS A 47 -6.64 -3.30 10.01
CA LYS A 47 -6.40 -2.47 11.21
C LYS A 47 -4.94 -2.41 11.63
N ASP A 48 -4.17 -3.47 11.36
CA ASP A 48 -2.75 -3.58 11.70
C ASP A 48 -1.80 -3.07 10.61
N VAL A 49 -2.35 -2.64 9.46
CA VAL A 49 -1.58 -2.07 8.35
C VAL A 49 -1.16 -0.64 8.67
N GLU A 50 0.14 -0.38 8.60
CA GLU A 50 0.76 0.95 8.77
C GLU A 50 1.39 1.48 7.49
N LYS A 51 1.66 0.61 6.50
CA LYS A 51 2.23 0.99 5.21
C LYS A 51 1.51 0.34 4.06
N VAL A 52 1.40 1.05 2.95
CA VAL A 52 0.97 0.48 1.67
C VAL A 52 2.11 0.58 0.66
N LEU A 53 2.37 -0.49 -0.07
CA LEU A 53 3.35 -0.56 -1.15
C LEU A 53 2.61 -0.76 -2.47
N PHE A 54 2.58 0.25 -3.32
CA PHE A 54 2.10 0.13 -4.68
C PHE A 54 3.21 -0.40 -5.58
N PHE A 55 2.91 -1.38 -6.42
CA PHE A 55 3.86 -1.90 -7.39
C PHE A 55 3.23 -2.11 -8.76
N PHE A 56 3.98 -1.82 -9.82
CA PHE A 56 3.53 -1.93 -11.20
C PHE A 56 4.69 -2.07 -12.18
N LYS A 57 4.41 -2.66 -13.34
CA LYS A 57 5.38 -2.84 -14.42
C LYS A 57 5.21 -1.75 -15.47
N GLU A 58 6.28 -1.02 -15.77
CA GLU A 58 6.36 -0.05 -16.87
C GLU A 58 7.61 -0.39 -17.70
N ASN A 59 7.47 -0.56 -19.02
CA ASN A 59 8.58 -0.87 -19.93
C ASN A 59 9.46 -2.06 -19.45
N LYS A 60 8.82 -3.14 -19.01
CA LYS A 60 9.44 -4.34 -18.42
C LYS A 60 10.15 -4.15 -17.08
N LYS A 61 10.23 -2.93 -16.54
CA LYS A 61 10.80 -2.63 -15.23
C LYS A 61 9.70 -2.54 -14.16
N MET A 62 9.96 -3.09 -12.98
CA MET A 62 9.07 -2.90 -11.83
C MET A 62 9.35 -1.55 -11.16
N ASN A 63 8.28 -0.89 -10.74
CA ASN A 63 8.29 0.37 -10.04
C ASN A 63 7.53 0.23 -8.74
N TYR A 64 8.00 0.91 -7.71
CA TYR A 64 7.49 0.79 -6.35
C TYR A 64 7.27 2.17 -5.74
N ALA A 65 6.14 2.34 -5.07
CA ALA A 65 5.84 3.51 -4.26
C ALA A 65 5.31 3.06 -2.91
N ILE A 66 5.77 3.68 -1.83
CA ILE A 66 5.34 3.39 -0.47
C ILE A 66 4.68 4.61 0.15
N ALA A 67 3.73 4.39 1.05
CA ALA A 67 3.07 5.44 1.82
C ALA A 67 2.71 4.93 3.22
N ASP A 68 2.57 5.84 4.17
CA ASP A 68 2.04 5.56 5.50
C ASP A 68 0.51 5.49 5.44
N VAL A 69 -0.08 4.52 6.13
CA VAL A 69 -1.52 4.35 6.26
C VAL A 69 -1.97 5.00 7.57
N LEU A 70 -2.64 6.14 7.45
CA LEU A 70 -3.17 6.89 8.59
C LEU A 70 -4.44 6.24 9.13
N SER A 71 -5.35 5.89 8.23
CA SER A 71 -6.59 5.18 8.55
C SER A 71 -7.03 4.34 7.36
N SER A 72 -7.89 3.38 7.63
CA SER A 72 -8.35 2.43 6.63
C SER A 72 -9.75 1.98 6.97
N ILE A 73 -10.59 1.83 5.97
CA ILE A 73 -11.95 1.33 6.13
C ILE A 73 -12.29 0.36 5.01
N THR A 74 -12.99 -0.72 5.36
CA THR A 74 -13.47 -1.70 4.41
C THR A 74 -14.92 -2.06 4.70
N ARG A 75 -15.73 -2.28 3.64
CA ARG A 75 -17.13 -2.68 3.73
C ARG A 75 -17.46 -3.74 2.69
N LYS A 76 -18.52 -4.51 2.99
CA LYS A 76 -19.01 -5.57 2.10
C LYS A 76 -19.53 -5.01 0.78
N GLU A 77 -20.31 -3.94 0.85
CA GLU A 77 -20.80 -3.20 -0.31
C GLU A 77 -19.85 -2.02 -0.64
N PRO A 78 -19.63 -1.71 -1.92
CA PRO A 78 -18.88 -0.52 -2.34
C PRO A 78 -19.48 0.76 -1.75
N PHE A 79 -18.62 1.73 -1.43
CA PHE A 79 -19.04 3.01 -0.85
C PHE A 79 -17.97 4.08 -1.10
N ILE A 80 -18.31 5.34 -0.78
CA ILE A 80 -17.37 6.46 -0.66
C ILE A 80 -17.35 6.91 0.82
N PRO A 81 -16.19 6.95 1.49
CA PRO A 81 -16.06 7.39 2.88
C PRO A 81 -16.21 8.91 3.00
N GLU A 82 -17.22 9.37 3.75
CA GLU A 82 -17.45 10.80 4.00
C GLU A 82 -16.26 11.46 4.72
N ASP A 83 -15.58 10.75 5.62
CA ASP A 83 -14.43 11.23 6.38
C ASP A 83 -13.15 11.39 5.55
N MET A 84 -13.08 10.76 4.37
CA MET A 84 -11.93 10.88 3.46
C MET A 84 -12.23 11.69 2.20
N LYS A 85 -13.49 12.11 1.99
CA LYS A 85 -13.97 12.73 0.76
C LYS A 85 -13.15 13.93 0.30
N ALA A 86 -12.71 14.76 1.24
CA ALA A 86 -11.87 15.93 0.96
C ALA A 86 -10.46 15.58 0.42
N PHE A 87 -10.03 14.33 0.58
CA PHE A 87 -8.71 13.84 0.17
C PHE A 87 -8.77 12.89 -1.03
N ILE A 88 -9.96 12.64 -1.59
CA ILE A 88 -10.11 11.82 -2.80
C ILE A 88 -9.69 12.68 -4.00
N PRO A 89 -8.78 12.20 -4.87
CA PRO A 89 -8.49 12.92 -6.11
C PRO A 89 -9.76 13.08 -6.95
N SER A 90 -9.94 14.25 -7.57
CA SER A 90 -11.13 14.59 -8.36
C SER A 90 -11.48 13.54 -9.43
N GLU A 91 -10.48 12.88 -9.99
CA GLU A 91 -10.63 11.85 -11.02
C GLU A 91 -11.28 10.55 -10.49
N TYR A 92 -11.40 10.41 -9.16
CA TYR A 92 -11.87 9.22 -8.46
C TYR A 92 -12.94 9.54 -7.40
N ASP A 93 -13.47 10.76 -7.36
CA ASP A 93 -14.39 11.25 -6.32
C ASP A 93 -15.78 10.57 -6.34
N ASN A 94 -16.08 9.86 -7.43
CA ASN A 94 -17.31 9.10 -7.65
C ASN A 94 -17.09 7.58 -7.64
N GLU A 95 -15.87 7.09 -7.36
CA GLU A 95 -15.58 5.66 -7.39
C GLU A 95 -16.01 4.98 -6.10
N GLU A 96 -17.16 4.32 -6.09
CA GLU A 96 -17.52 3.43 -4.99
C GLU A 96 -16.64 2.17 -4.97
N LYS A 97 -15.93 1.94 -3.87
CA LYS A 97 -15.03 0.80 -3.67
C LYS A 97 -15.18 0.17 -2.29
N ASN A 98 -14.73 -1.07 -2.17
CA ASN A 98 -14.86 -1.85 -0.94
C ASN A 98 -13.85 -1.44 0.13
N THR A 99 -12.65 -1.03 -0.26
CA THR A 99 -11.57 -0.70 0.67
C THR A 99 -11.01 0.68 0.34
N TRP A 100 -10.83 1.48 1.38
CA TRP A 100 -10.25 2.82 1.30
C TRP A 100 -9.12 2.97 2.31
N LEU A 101 -8.04 3.62 1.89
CA LEU A 101 -6.87 3.93 2.69
C LEU A 101 -6.64 5.44 2.66
N LEU A 102 -6.53 6.06 3.82
CA LEU A 102 -6.04 7.43 3.93
C LEU A 102 -4.52 7.37 4.11
N LEU A 103 -3.80 8.02 3.22
CA LEU A 103 -2.35 7.92 3.07
C LEU A 103 -1.66 9.25 3.31
N SER A 104 -0.39 9.18 3.70
CA SER A 104 0.54 10.32 3.73
C SER A 104 1.97 9.85 3.47
N GLY A 105 2.87 10.79 3.20
CA GLY A 105 4.30 10.50 3.05
C GLY A 105 4.58 9.62 1.84
N MET A 106 3.83 9.81 0.75
CA MET A 106 4.01 9.03 -0.46
C MET A 106 5.42 9.28 -1.02
N ARG A 107 6.14 8.21 -1.36
CA ARG A 107 7.45 8.31 -2.02
C ARG A 107 7.71 7.11 -2.91
N LEU A 108 8.57 7.30 -3.91
CA LEU A 108 9.14 6.19 -4.66
C LEU A 108 10.11 5.40 -3.78
N LEU A 109 10.23 4.11 -4.09
CA LEU A 109 11.08 3.18 -3.38
C LEU A 109 11.95 2.42 -4.38
N THR A 110 13.22 2.26 -4.05
CA THR A 110 14.19 1.47 -4.84
C THR A 110 14.07 -0.02 -4.53
N GLU A 111 14.62 -0.89 -5.40
CA GLU A 111 14.65 -2.32 -5.12
C GLU A 111 15.55 -2.63 -3.91
N GLU A 112 16.65 -1.89 -3.75
CA GLU A 112 17.57 -2.02 -2.62
C GLU A 112 16.86 -1.77 -1.29
N GLU A 113 16.00 -0.74 -1.25
CA GLU A 113 15.19 -0.44 -0.08
C GLU A 113 14.11 -1.50 0.20
N LEU A 114 13.70 -2.32 -0.78
CA LEU A 114 12.73 -3.39 -0.52
C LEU A 114 13.32 -4.50 0.35
N HIS A 115 14.64 -4.73 0.29
CA HIS A 115 15.28 -5.80 1.05
C HIS A 115 15.24 -5.59 2.58
N GLN A 116 14.83 -4.42 3.07
CA GLN A 116 14.56 -4.20 4.50
C GLN A 116 13.23 -4.83 4.97
N TYR A 117 12.41 -5.32 4.05
CA TYR A 117 11.12 -5.94 4.32
C TYR A 117 11.15 -7.45 4.05
N GLU A 118 10.27 -8.19 4.71
CA GLU A 118 10.06 -9.61 4.47
C GLU A 118 8.60 -9.93 4.16
N TYR A 119 8.40 -10.92 3.28
CA TYR A 119 7.08 -11.44 2.98
C TYR A 119 6.51 -12.16 4.21
N LEU A 120 5.29 -11.80 4.62
CA LEU A 120 4.73 -12.28 5.88
C LEU A 120 4.46 -13.79 5.89
N HIS A 121 4.14 -14.38 4.74
CA HIS A 121 3.81 -15.81 4.67
C HIS A 121 5.06 -16.70 4.63
N ASP A 122 6.14 -16.22 4.03
CA ASP A 122 7.38 -16.98 3.89
C ASP A 122 8.57 -16.01 3.84
N SER A 123 9.24 -15.86 4.98
CA SER A 123 10.38 -14.95 5.14
C SER A 123 11.65 -15.47 4.47
N SER A 124 11.67 -16.71 3.96
CA SER A 124 12.82 -17.25 3.23
C SER A 124 12.87 -16.75 1.78
N VAL A 125 11.74 -16.26 1.25
CA VAL A 125 11.63 -15.77 -0.12
C VAL A 125 11.83 -14.26 -0.16
N ASP A 126 12.68 -13.80 -1.09
CA ASP A 126 12.90 -12.38 -1.29
C ASP A 126 11.59 -11.69 -1.72
N ILE A 127 11.28 -10.56 -1.09
CA ILE A 127 10.08 -9.78 -1.40
C ILE A 127 10.06 -9.31 -2.86
N VAL A 128 11.21 -8.96 -3.43
CA VAL A 128 11.36 -8.55 -4.83
C VAL A 128 10.98 -9.69 -5.75
N GLU A 129 11.38 -10.92 -5.44
CA GLU A 129 10.98 -12.11 -6.22
C GLU A 129 9.48 -12.32 -6.19
N ILE A 130 8.82 -12.12 -5.05
CA ILE A 130 7.36 -12.23 -4.95
C ILE A 130 6.66 -11.14 -5.77
N LEU A 131 7.10 -9.88 -5.63
CA LEU A 131 6.46 -8.74 -6.31
C LEU A 131 6.62 -8.79 -7.84
N ASN A 132 7.67 -9.44 -8.34
CA ASN A 132 7.88 -9.66 -9.77
C ASN A 132 7.04 -10.80 -10.38
N LYS A 133 6.35 -11.61 -9.56
CA LYS A 133 5.49 -12.70 -10.06
C LYS A 133 4.21 -12.14 -10.69
N ASP A 134 3.87 -12.63 -11.88
CA ASP A 134 2.75 -12.11 -12.68
C ASP A 134 1.34 -12.39 -12.11
N ARG A 135 1.20 -13.18 -11.05
CA ARG A 135 -0.12 -13.57 -10.51
C ARG A 135 -0.49 -12.93 -9.17
N PHE A 136 0.37 -12.13 -8.57
CA PHE A 136 0.09 -11.53 -7.27
C PHE A 136 -0.64 -10.19 -7.40
N THR A 137 -1.83 -10.09 -6.81
CA THR A 137 -2.60 -8.83 -6.74
C THR A 137 -2.33 -8.06 -5.45
N ARG A 138 -2.01 -8.78 -4.36
CA ARG A 138 -1.65 -8.21 -3.06
C ARG A 138 -0.86 -9.18 -2.20
N MET A 139 -0.07 -8.66 -1.28
CA MET A 139 0.58 -9.44 -0.22
C MET A 139 0.75 -8.62 1.05
N PHE A 140 0.91 -9.29 2.19
CA PHE A 140 1.32 -8.63 3.42
C PHE A 140 2.83 -8.76 3.60
N PHE A 141 3.45 -7.70 4.10
CA PHE A 141 4.87 -7.67 4.44
C PHE A 141 5.06 -7.05 5.82
N LYS A 142 6.26 -7.13 6.36
CA LYS A 142 6.67 -6.37 7.55
C LYS A 142 8.14 -5.99 7.43
N LYS A 143 8.58 -4.99 8.18
CA LYS A 143 10.02 -4.68 8.26
C LYS A 143 10.73 -5.87 8.91
N LYS A 144 11.91 -6.23 8.42
CA LYS A 144 12.79 -7.20 9.09
C LYS A 144 13.08 -6.68 10.49
N ASN A 145 13.12 -7.58 11.46
CA ASN A 145 13.58 -7.20 12.80
C ASN A 145 15.08 -6.90 12.66
N ASP A 146 15.44 -5.62 12.76
CA ASP A 146 16.82 -5.22 13.04
C ASP A 146 17.19 -5.97 14.33
N GLY A 147 18.19 -6.85 14.32
CA GLY A 147 18.50 -7.84 15.36
C GLY A 147 18.83 -7.31 16.76
N SER A 148 18.40 -6.11 17.13
CA SER A 148 18.31 -5.62 18.51
C SER A 148 17.29 -6.47 19.28
N THR A 149 17.76 -7.62 19.74
CA THR A 149 17.21 -8.32 20.90
C THR A 149 17.08 -7.28 22.02
N PRO A 150 15.92 -7.13 22.69
CA PRO A 150 15.89 -6.39 23.93
C PRO A 150 16.84 -7.13 24.87
N LEU A 151 17.90 -6.46 25.34
CA LEU A 151 18.66 -6.96 26.47
C LEU A 151 17.65 -7.15 27.60
N LEU A 152 17.26 -8.41 27.84
CA LEU A 152 16.57 -8.80 29.05
C LEU A 152 17.59 -8.54 30.17
N PHE A 153 17.39 -7.44 30.88
CA PHE A 153 18.05 -7.26 32.16
C PHE A 153 17.51 -8.35 33.10
N ASN A 154 18.40 -9.27 33.48
CA ASN A 154 18.20 -10.16 34.63
C ASN A 154 18.18 -9.34 35.92
#